data_AF-A0A7S0MZ81-F1
#
_entry.id   AF-A0A7S0MZ81-F1
#
_cell.length_a   1.000
_cell.length_b   1.000
_cell.length_c   1.000
_cell.angle_alpha   90.00
_cell.angle_beta   90.00
_cell.angle_gamma   90.00
#
_symmetry.space_group_name_H-M   'P 1'
#
loop_
_entity.id
_entity.type
_entity.pdbx_description
1 polymer ?
#
loop_
_entity_poly.entity_id
_entity_poly.type
_entity_poly.pdbx_seq_one_letter_code
_entity_poly.pdbx_strand_id
1 'polypeptide(L)'
;QFLRDHPHEVVLLDFNHLYCMPSRADHCQLQRIVGRHLGARMAGPEMGLDVTYGNMRAAGRQVVAFYLPSAALPRAAEQWDRRFWPHDRRHICTPWPRATSVETLRPHIRHHTDHNAEREATFFVLQAVLTPVAKTVARGLVLPPHNLCQMAAPVTPFLEEEVIRDLAPRRL
;
A
#
# COMPACT_ATOMS: atom_id res chain seq x y z
N GLN A 1 9.73 16.23 7.52
CA GLN A 1 10.01 16.32 8.97
C GLN A 1 10.37 14.95 9.51
N PHE A 2 9.43 14.00 9.56
CA PHE A 2 9.64 12.62 10.04
C PHE A 2 10.99 11.99 9.62
N LEU A 3 11.30 11.87 8.32
CA LEU A 3 12.55 11.23 7.84
C LEU A 3 13.85 11.91 8.29
N ARG A 4 13.80 13.20 8.64
CA ARG A 4 14.95 13.94 9.17
C ARG A 4 15.13 13.60 10.65
N ASP A 5 14.02 13.51 11.38
CA ASP A 5 14.01 13.25 12.81
C ASP A 5 14.21 11.74 13.09
N HIS A 6 13.97 10.89 12.08
CA HIS A 6 14.14 9.44 12.11
C HIS A 6 14.98 8.96 10.90
N PRO A 7 16.32 9.13 10.92
CA PRO A 7 17.20 8.85 9.77
C PRO A 7 17.36 7.36 9.41
N HIS A 8 16.79 6.47 10.23
CA HIS A 8 16.82 5.03 10.05
C HIS A 8 15.46 4.47 9.63
N GLU A 9 14.45 5.31 9.47
CA GLU A 9 13.15 4.86 9.00
C GLU A 9 13.08 4.89 7.48
N VAL A 10 12.43 3.86 6.93
CA VAL A 10 12.03 3.80 5.53
C VAL A 10 10.52 3.99 5.46
N VAL A 11 10.08 4.83 4.55
CA VAL A 11 8.66 5.10 4.31
C VAL A 11 8.26 4.53 2.96
N LEU A 12 7.19 3.73 2.95
CA LEU A 12 6.52 3.29 1.73
C LEU A 12 5.35 4.23 1.46
N LEU A 13 5.32 4.84 0.27
CA LEU A 13 4.21 5.70 -0.18
C LEU A 13 3.49 5.01 -1.32
N ASP A 14 2.18 4.79 -1.18
CA ASP A 14 1.34 4.22 -2.23
C ASP A 14 0.40 5.29 -2.81
N PHE A 15 0.76 5.82 -3.98
CA PHE A 15 -0.10 6.74 -4.74
C PHE A 15 -1.06 5.93 -5.62
N ASN A 16 -2.20 5.57 -5.03
CA ASN A 16 -3.26 4.81 -5.67
C ASN A 16 -4.61 5.55 -5.52
N HIS A 17 -5.58 5.23 -6.37
CA HIS A 17 -6.93 5.83 -6.38
C HIS A 17 -6.92 7.38 -6.45
N LEU A 18 -6.11 7.94 -7.35
CA LEU A 18 -6.05 9.38 -7.58
C LEU A 18 -7.30 9.87 -8.33
N TYR A 19 -8.17 10.59 -7.63
CA TYR A 19 -9.39 11.17 -8.18
C TYR A 19 -9.15 12.57 -8.76
N CYS A 20 -9.98 12.96 -9.74
CA CYS A 20 -9.92 14.29 -10.36
C CYS A 20 -8.57 14.66 -10.99
N MET A 21 -7.81 13.64 -11.44
CA MET A 21 -6.57 13.80 -12.20
C MET A 21 -6.71 13.14 -13.58
N PRO A 22 -7.59 13.66 -14.46
CA PRO A 22 -7.88 13.01 -15.73
C PRO A 22 -6.72 13.10 -16.73
N SER A 23 -5.83 14.10 -16.57
CA SER A 23 -4.78 14.36 -17.55
C SER A 23 -3.42 13.87 -17.09
N ARG A 24 -2.57 13.56 -18.07
CA ARG A 24 -1.15 13.27 -17.80
C ARG A 24 -0.44 14.45 -17.10
N ALA A 25 -0.81 15.68 -17.42
CA ALA A 25 -0.21 16.87 -16.83
C ALA A 25 -0.41 16.92 -15.31
N ASP A 26 -1.59 16.54 -14.82
CA ASP A 26 -1.89 16.47 -13.38
C ASP A 26 -0.97 15.47 -12.67
N HIS A 27 -0.83 14.28 -13.25
CA HIS A 27 0.03 13.23 -12.73
C HIS A 27 1.51 13.64 -12.74
N CYS A 28 2.00 14.22 -13.83
CA CYS A 28 3.37 14.73 -13.91
C CYS A 28 3.62 15.88 -12.92
N GLN A 29 2.63 16.75 -12.69
CA GLN A 29 2.72 17.82 -11.69
C GLN A 29 2.84 17.25 -10.27
N LEU A 30 2.04 16.25 -9.92
CA LEU A 30 2.13 15.58 -8.63
C LEU A 30 3.49 14.90 -8.44
N GLN A 31 3.94 14.10 -9.41
CA GLN A 31 5.26 13.45 -9.37
C GLN A 31 6.39 14.47 -9.23
N ARG A 32 6.30 15.61 -9.94
CA ARG A 32 7.27 16.70 -9.82
C ARG A 32 7.29 17.32 -8.43
N ILE A 33 6.13 17.56 -7.80
CA ILE A 33 6.04 18.13 -6.45
C ILE A 33 6.66 17.18 -5.44
N VAL A 34 6.25 15.91 -5.47
CA VAL A 34 6.75 14.85 -4.59
C VAL A 34 8.26 14.66 -4.80
N GLY A 35 8.68 14.54 -6.04
CA GLY A 35 10.09 14.37 -6.41
C GLY A 35 10.98 15.56 -6.05
N ARG A 36 10.45 16.79 -6.00
CA ARG A 36 11.17 17.96 -5.47
C ARG A 36 11.31 17.93 -3.95
N HIS A 37 10.28 17.46 -3.23
CA HIS A 37 10.28 17.42 -1.76
C HIS A 37 11.10 16.26 -1.19
N LEU A 38 11.00 15.09 -1.82
CA LEU A 38 11.71 13.89 -1.37
C LEU A 38 13.10 13.80 -1.98
N GLY A 39 13.28 14.26 -3.22
CA GLY A 39 14.58 14.40 -3.87
C GLY A 39 15.38 13.11 -3.87
N ALA A 40 16.63 13.21 -3.40
CA ALA A 40 17.56 12.09 -3.32
C ALA A 40 17.14 11.01 -2.31
N ARG A 41 16.18 11.27 -1.40
CA ARG A 41 15.70 10.24 -0.47
C ARG A 41 14.86 9.16 -1.15
N MET A 42 14.36 9.39 -2.36
CA MET A 42 13.59 8.38 -3.09
C MET A 42 14.51 7.27 -3.60
N ALA A 43 14.15 6.01 -3.32
CA ALA A 43 14.67 4.82 -3.96
C ALA A 43 13.79 4.50 -5.16
N GLY A 44 14.33 4.55 -6.38
CA GLY A 44 13.62 4.12 -7.57
C GLY A 44 13.79 2.62 -7.85
N PRO A 45 13.10 2.10 -8.87
CA PRO A 45 13.15 0.69 -9.27
C PRO A 45 14.54 0.17 -9.64
N GLU A 46 15.47 1.07 -9.98
CA GLU A 46 16.86 0.73 -10.27
C GLU A 46 17.59 0.05 -9.10
N MET A 47 17.07 0.18 -7.88
CA MET A 47 17.62 -0.49 -6.71
C MET A 47 17.31 -1.99 -6.65
N GLY A 48 16.39 -2.50 -7.48
CA GLY A 48 15.98 -3.91 -7.50
C GLY A 48 14.93 -4.27 -6.45
N LEU A 49 14.10 -5.27 -6.76
CA LEU A 49 13.03 -5.75 -5.86
C LEU A 49 13.57 -6.51 -4.63
N ASP A 50 14.82 -6.96 -4.71
CA ASP A 50 15.60 -7.58 -3.64
C ASP A 50 16.35 -6.56 -2.77
N VAL A 51 16.11 -5.25 -2.99
CA VAL A 51 16.74 -4.18 -2.20
C VAL A 51 16.50 -4.39 -0.70
N THR A 52 17.59 -4.43 0.06
CA THR A 52 17.50 -4.53 1.51
C THR A 52 17.46 -3.15 2.16
N TYR A 53 16.97 -3.11 3.40
CA TYR A 53 17.10 -1.94 4.26
C TYR A 53 18.56 -1.44 4.37
N GLY A 54 19.54 -2.35 4.41
CA GLY A 54 20.96 -2.01 4.42
C GLY A 54 21.41 -1.31 3.14
N ASN A 55 20.96 -1.77 1.97
CA ASN A 55 21.27 -1.13 0.69
C ASN A 55 20.69 0.28 0.62
N MET A 56 19.44 0.47 1.04
CA MET A 56 18.78 1.78 1.08
C MET A 56 19.53 2.76 1.97
N ARG A 57 19.89 2.33 3.19
CA ARG A 57 20.64 3.16 4.15
C ARG A 57 22.01 3.57 3.61
N ALA A 58 22.76 2.62 3.04
CA ALA A 58 24.07 2.90 2.45
C ALA A 58 23.98 3.92 1.29
N ALA A 59 22.89 3.88 0.52
CA ALA A 59 22.64 4.80 -0.58
C ALA A 59 21.95 6.12 -0.17
N GLY A 60 21.72 6.35 1.14
CA GLY A 60 21.02 7.52 1.65
C GLY A 60 19.55 7.62 1.18
N ARG A 61 18.94 6.49 0.82
CA ARG A 61 17.54 6.40 0.39
C ARG A 61 16.66 6.01 1.57
N GLN A 62 15.47 6.60 1.65
CA GLN A 62 14.52 6.41 2.74
C GLN A 62 13.07 6.28 2.28
N VAL A 63 12.78 6.44 0.98
CA VAL A 63 11.39 6.41 0.48
C VAL A 63 11.26 5.53 -0.74
N VAL A 64 10.37 4.54 -0.69
CA VAL A 64 9.88 3.82 -1.88
C VAL A 64 8.50 4.39 -2.20
N ALA A 65 8.31 4.92 -3.40
CA ALA A 65 7.04 5.51 -3.81
C ALA A 65 6.44 4.73 -4.98
N PHE A 66 5.34 4.03 -4.75
CA PHE A 66 4.56 3.36 -5.78
C PHE A 66 3.58 4.34 -6.42
N TYR A 67 3.37 4.21 -7.72
CA TYR A 67 2.51 5.14 -8.46
C TYR A 67 1.61 4.41 -9.45
N LEU A 68 0.30 4.57 -9.26
CA LEU A 68 -0.72 4.13 -10.19
C LEU A 68 -1.32 5.34 -10.92
N PRO A 69 -1.05 5.55 -12.23
CA PRO A 69 -1.75 6.57 -12.99
C PRO A 69 -3.25 6.24 -13.09
N SER A 70 -4.07 7.25 -13.41
CA SER A 70 -5.49 7.05 -13.69
C SER A 70 -5.71 5.95 -14.73
N ALA A 71 -6.79 5.17 -14.59
CA ALA A 71 -7.10 4.04 -15.47
C ALA A 71 -7.22 4.43 -16.95
N ALA A 72 -7.52 5.71 -17.24
CA ALA A 72 -7.59 6.25 -18.59
C ALA A 72 -6.22 6.53 -19.24
N LEU A 73 -5.12 6.46 -18.47
CA LEU A 73 -3.78 6.80 -18.94
C LEU A 73 -2.91 5.54 -19.15
N PRO A 74 -1.97 5.57 -20.11
CA PRO A 74 -1.03 4.49 -20.30
C PRO A 74 -0.18 4.25 -19.06
N ARG A 75 -0.05 2.97 -18.67
CA ARG A 75 0.81 2.53 -17.56
C ARG A 75 2.29 2.48 -17.93
N ALA A 76 2.62 2.53 -19.23
CA ALA A 76 3.97 2.38 -19.73
C ALA A 76 4.90 3.52 -19.26
N ALA A 77 6.09 3.14 -18.82
CA ALA A 77 6.99 3.91 -17.95
C ALA A 77 7.81 5.02 -18.63
N GLU A 78 7.93 5.03 -19.96
CA GLU A 78 8.90 5.90 -20.66
C GLU A 78 8.70 7.39 -20.41
N GLN A 79 7.51 7.75 -19.95
CA GLN A 79 7.02 9.11 -19.83
C GLN A 79 6.71 9.56 -18.39
N TRP A 80 6.92 8.67 -17.42
CA TRP A 80 6.72 8.89 -15.98
C TRP A 80 8.05 9.13 -15.27
N ASP A 81 8.02 9.81 -14.12
CA ASP A 81 9.23 10.00 -13.31
C ASP A 81 9.78 8.64 -12.83
N ARG A 82 10.99 8.30 -13.27
CA ARG A 82 11.63 6.99 -13.04
C ARG A 82 11.92 6.69 -11.57
N ARG A 83 11.85 7.69 -10.69
CA ARG A 83 12.01 7.49 -9.23
C ARG A 83 10.80 6.81 -8.59
N PHE A 84 9.67 6.73 -9.29
CA PHE A 84 8.48 6.04 -8.81
C PHE A 84 8.45 4.60 -9.30
N TRP A 85 8.05 3.72 -8.40
CA TRP A 85 7.81 2.32 -8.69
C TRP A 85 6.48 2.17 -9.43
N PRO A 86 6.44 1.46 -10.56
CA PRO A 86 5.18 1.16 -11.23
C PRO A 86 4.25 0.42 -10.27
N HIS A 87 3.01 0.87 -10.14
CA HIS A 87 2.01 0.11 -9.40
C HIS A 87 1.42 -1.00 -10.29
N ASP A 88 2.20 -2.06 -10.49
CA ASP A 88 1.80 -3.28 -11.20
C ASP A 88 2.08 -4.54 -10.38
N ARG A 89 1.58 -5.68 -10.84
CA ARG A 89 1.68 -6.97 -10.12
C ARG A 89 3.12 -7.45 -9.89
N ARG A 90 4.12 -6.91 -10.60
CA ARG A 90 5.53 -7.30 -10.44
C ARG A 90 6.19 -6.52 -9.31
N HIS A 91 5.77 -5.28 -9.09
CA HIS A 91 6.39 -4.42 -8.09
C HIS A 91 5.62 -4.39 -6.79
N ILE A 92 4.28 -4.33 -6.86
CA ILE A 92 3.43 -4.27 -5.68
C ILE A 92 2.10 -5.01 -5.92
N CYS A 93 1.78 -5.94 -5.04
CA CYS A 93 0.51 -6.64 -5.04
C CYS A 93 -0.34 -6.18 -3.86
N THR A 94 -1.50 -5.60 -4.18
CA THR A 94 -2.46 -5.06 -3.22
C THR A 94 -3.82 -5.76 -3.40
N PRO A 95 -3.98 -7.03 -2.97
CA PRO A 95 -5.26 -7.69 -3.05
C PRO A 95 -6.32 -6.93 -2.23
N TRP A 96 -7.45 -6.64 -2.87
CA TRP A 96 -8.56 -5.96 -2.22
C TRP A 96 -9.64 -6.99 -1.86
N PRO A 97 -9.87 -7.29 -0.56
CA PRO A 97 -10.78 -8.35 -0.12
C PRO A 97 -12.23 -8.12 -0.53
N ARG A 98 -12.63 -6.86 -0.66
CA ARG A 98 -14.03 -6.42 -0.88
C ARG A 98 -15.00 -7.08 0.12
N ALA A 99 -14.55 -7.29 1.35
CA ALA A 99 -15.31 -7.95 2.42
C ALA A 99 -16.18 -6.95 3.17
N THR A 100 -17.40 -7.36 3.54
CA THR A 100 -18.34 -6.52 4.31
C THR A 100 -18.46 -6.96 5.77
N SER A 101 -17.85 -8.08 6.14
CA SER A 101 -17.84 -8.64 7.51
C SER A 101 -16.50 -9.31 7.81
N VAL A 102 -16.18 -9.48 9.11
CA VAL A 102 -14.98 -10.23 9.53
C VAL A 102 -15.00 -11.67 9.02
N GLU A 103 -16.18 -12.30 9.00
CA GLU A 103 -16.36 -13.67 8.50
C GLU A 103 -15.94 -13.81 7.04
N THR A 104 -16.24 -12.81 6.20
CA THR A 104 -15.85 -12.81 4.77
C THR A 104 -14.43 -12.31 4.54
N LEU A 105 -13.90 -11.48 5.44
CA LEU A 105 -12.52 -10.99 5.39
C LEU A 105 -11.51 -12.08 5.79
N ARG A 106 -11.83 -12.84 6.83
CA ARG A 106 -10.95 -13.87 7.42
C ARG A 106 -10.37 -14.88 6.42
N PRO A 107 -11.16 -15.55 5.56
CA PRO A 107 -10.59 -16.50 4.59
C PRO A 107 -9.68 -15.82 3.56
N HIS A 108 -9.96 -14.56 3.19
CA HIS A 108 -9.12 -13.80 2.27
C HIS A 108 -7.75 -13.49 2.88
N ILE A 109 -7.75 -13.05 4.15
CA ILE A 109 -6.53 -12.79 4.90
C ILE A 109 -5.68 -14.07 5.03
N ARG A 110 -6.29 -15.18 5.48
CA ARG A 110 -5.61 -16.48 5.63
C ARG A 110 -5.02 -16.99 4.32
N HIS A 111 -5.82 -16.96 3.25
CA HIS A 111 -5.35 -17.36 1.93
C HIS A 111 -4.07 -16.60 1.52
N HIS A 112 -4.05 -15.29 1.74
CA HIS A 112 -2.90 -14.49 1.36
C HIS A 112 -1.70 -14.66 2.31
N THR A 113 -1.90 -14.82 3.62
CA THR A 113 -0.78 -15.07 4.55
C THR A 113 -0.11 -16.41 4.29
N ASP A 114 -0.91 -17.46 4.02
CA ASP A 114 -0.40 -18.83 3.84
C ASP A 114 0.38 -18.99 2.52
N HIS A 115 -0.01 -18.25 1.47
CA HIS A 115 0.59 -18.35 0.14
C HIS A 115 1.54 -17.19 -0.18
N ASN A 116 1.85 -16.32 0.79
CA ASN A 116 2.74 -15.17 0.56
C ASN A 116 4.20 -15.58 0.34
N ALA A 117 4.64 -16.73 0.89
CA ALA A 117 6.00 -17.24 0.71
C ALA A 117 6.35 -17.60 -0.74
N GLU A 118 5.34 -17.78 -1.61
CA GLU A 118 5.51 -18.13 -3.03
C GLU A 118 5.79 -16.90 -3.92
N ARG A 119 5.76 -15.68 -3.34
CA ARG A 119 5.90 -14.42 -4.08
C ARG A 119 7.29 -13.83 -3.88
N GLU A 120 8.30 -14.48 -4.45
CA GLU A 120 9.67 -14.00 -4.38
C GLU A 120 9.78 -12.57 -4.95
N ALA A 121 10.41 -11.68 -4.19
CA ALA A 121 10.79 -10.33 -4.59
C ALA A 121 9.62 -9.46 -5.14
N THR A 122 8.46 -9.41 -4.49
CA THR A 122 7.40 -8.42 -4.80
C THR A 122 6.87 -7.81 -3.50
N PHE A 123 6.64 -6.49 -3.47
CA PHE A 123 5.98 -5.88 -2.31
C PHE A 123 4.54 -6.39 -2.19
N PHE A 124 4.11 -6.73 -0.98
CA PHE A 124 2.78 -7.23 -0.72
C PHE A 124 2.07 -6.38 0.33
N VAL A 125 0.89 -5.88 -0.01
CA VAL A 125 0.05 -5.09 0.91
C VAL A 125 -1.19 -5.89 1.25
N LEU A 126 -1.20 -6.47 2.45
CA LEU A 126 -2.38 -7.13 2.98
C LEU A 126 -3.34 -6.10 3.56
N GLN A 127 -4.54 -5.98 2.98
CA GLN A 127 -5.54 -5.03 3.46
C GLN A 127 -6.57 -5.72 4.34
N ALA A 128 -6.50 -5.47 5.65
CA ALA A 128 -7.49 -5.96 6.60
C ALA A 128 -8.51 -4.88 6.93
N VAL A 129 -9.32 -4.54 5.93
CA VAL A 129 -10.37 -3.52 6.02
C VAL A 129 -11.70 -4.06 5.52
N LEU A 130 -12.79 -3.63 6.16
CA LEU A 130 -14.14 -3.86 5.64
C LEU A 130 -14.51 -2.76 4.64
N THR A 131 -15.03 -3.15 3.49
CA THR A 131 -15.49 -2.25 2.45
C THR A 131 -16.99 -2.02 2.59
N PRO A 132 -17.46 -0.80 2.90
CA PRO A 132 -18.89 -0.52 2.91
C PRO A 132 -19.48 -0.65 1.51
N VAL A 133 -20.68 -1.24 1.43
CA VAL A 133 -21.51 -1.22 0.23
C VAL A 133 -22.64 -0.20 0.39
N ALA A 134 -23.34 0.13 -0.69
CA ALA A 134 -24.45 1.10 -0.65
C ALA A 134 -25.46 0.80 0.47
N LYS A 135 -25.77 -0.48 0.70
CA LYS A 135 -26.64 -0.92 1.81
C LYS A 135 -26.04 -0.62 3.18
N THR A 136 -24.73 -0.82 3.37
CA THR A 136 -24.02 -0.48 4.62
C THR A 136 -24.09 1.02 4.88
N VAL A 137 -23.86 1.84 3.85
CA VAL A 137 -23.93 3.31 3.96
C VAL A 137 -25.35 3.76 4.31
N ALA A 138 -26.36 3.28 3.59
CA ALA A 138 -27.75 3.65 3.84
C ALA A 138 -28.21 3.24 5.26
N ARG A 139 -27.85 2.02 5.69
CA ARG A 139 -28.16 1.55 7.04
C ARG A 139 -27.40 2.38 8.10
N GLY A 140 -26.16 2.75 7.81
CA GLY A 140 -25.29 3.61 8.63
C GLY A 140 -25.88 4.99 8.97
N LEU A 141 -26.94 5.43 8.29
CA LEU A 141 -27.64 6.68 8.62
C LEU A 141 -28.53 6.54 9.87
N VAL A 142 -28.97 5.31 10.19
CA VAL A 142 -29.94 5.05 11.26
C VAL A 142 -29.48 4.00 12.26
N LEU A 143 -28.64 3.07 11.85
CA LEU A 143 -28.11 1.97 12.65
C LEU A 143 -26.59 1.86 12.46
N PRO A 144 -25.83 1.43 13.49
CA PRO A 144 -24.40 1.26 13.35
C PRO A 144 -24.05 0.16 12.32
N PRO A 145 -22.83 0.20 11.75
CA PRO A 145 -21.79 1.21 11.96
C PRO A 145 -22.06 2.51 11.18
N HIS A 146 -21.89 3.65 11.84
CA HIS A 146 -22.10 5.00 11.29
C HIS A 146 -20.85 5.59 10.62
N ASN A 147 -19.68 5.03 10.91
CA ASN A 147 -18.40 5.51 10.39
C ASN A 147 -17.38 4.36 10.26
N LEU A 148 -16.26 4.65 9.61
CA LEU A 148 -15.21 3.67 9.36
C LEU A 148 -14.54 3.16 10.64
N CYS A 149 -14.47 3.98 11.70
CA CYS A 149 -13.92 3.54 12.98
C CYS A 149 -14.76 2.40 13.59
N GLN A 150 -16.09 2.54 13.57
CA GLN A 150 -16.99 1.48 14.02
C GLN A 150 -16.95 0.24 13.12
N MET A 151 -16.69 0.41 11.82
CA MET A 151 -16.46 -0.74 10.91
C MET A 151 -15.13 -1.45 11.19
N ALA A 152 -14.09 -0.72 11.60
CA ALA A 152 -12.77 -1.26 11.89
C ALA A 152 -12.68 -1.93 13.27
N ALA A 153 -13.48 -1.48 14.25
CA ALA A 153 -13.50 -2.01 15.62
C ALA A 153 -13.52 -3.55 15.73
N PRO A 154 -14.32 -4.30 14.97
CA PRO A 154 -14.29 -5.77 15.04
C PRO A 154 -13.12 -6.41 14.27
N VAL A 155 -12.41 -5.67 13.41
CA VAL A 155 -11.31 -6.19 12.59
C VAL A 155 -9.97 -6.18 13.33
N THR A 156 -9.70 -5.13 14.10
CA THR A 156 -8.41 -4.96 14.80
C THR A 156 -8.09 -6.13 15.75
N PRO A 157 -9.01 -6.58 16.63
CA PRO A 157 -8.72 -7.71 17.52
C PRO A 157 -8.42 -9.01 16.76
N PHE A 158 -9.18 -9.27 15.67
CA PHE A 158 -8.94 -10.42 14.80
C PHE A 158 -7.53 -10.41 14.20
N LEU A 159 -7.04 -9.23 13.75
CA LEU A 159 -5.68 -9.13 13.19
C LEU A 159 -4.60 -9.40 14.24
N GLU A 160 -4.77 -8.85 15.43
CA GLU A 160 -3.81 -9.03 16.53
C GLU A 160 -3.76 -10.50 16.99
N GLU A 161 -4.92 -11.14 17.11
CA GLU A 161 -5.02 -12.50 17.64
C GLU A 161 -4.57 -13.57 16.64
N GLU A 162 -4.91 -13.42 15.36
CA GLU A 162 -4.73 -14.49 14.38
C GLU A 162 -3.70 -14.21 13.30
N VAL A 163 -3.45 -12.95 12.95
CA VAL A 163 -2.52 -12.64 11.86
C VAL A 163 -1.16 -12.28 12.42
N ILE A 164 -1.11 -11.33 13.36
CA ILE A 164 0.15 -10.89 13.97
C ILE A 164 0.76 -12.03 14.80
N ARG A 165 -0.05 -12.82 15.49
CA ARG A 165 0.43 -13.98 16.26
C ARG A 165 1.00 -15.09 15.37
N ASP A 166 0.38 -15.36 14.22
CA ASP A 166 0.82 -16.41 13.30
C ASP A 166 1.99 -15.96 12.42
N LEU A 167 2.09 -14.64 12.12
CA LEU A 167 3.21 -14.01 11.42
C LEU A 167 4.40 -13.65 12.33
N ALA A 168 4.19 -13.58 13.66
CA ALA A 168 5.29 -13.50 14.59
C ALA A 168 6.21 -14.70 14.32
N PRO A 169 7.53 -14.51 14.25
CA PRO A 169 8.43 -15.58 13.90
C PRO A 169 8.15 -16.75 14.84
N ARG A 170 7.72 -17.88 14.28
CA ARG A 170 7.93 -19.18 14.93
C ARG A 170 9.42 -19.17 15.23
N ARG A 171 9.78 -18.92 16.49
CA ARG A 171 11.18 -18.86 16.92
C ARG A 171 11.84 -20.11 16.35
N LEU A 172 12.79 -19.90 15.44
CA LEU A 172 13.70 -20.94 14.97
C LEU A 172 14.39 -21.58 16.17
#